data_AF-A0A7C7V5E1-F1
#
_entry.id   AF-A0A7C7V5E1-F1
#
_cell.length_a   1.000
_cell.length_b   1.000
_cell.length_c   1.000
_cell.angle_alpha   90.00
_cell.angle_beta   90.00
_cell.angle_gamma   90.00
#
_symmetry.space_group_name_H-M   'P 1'
#
loop_
_entity.id
_entity.type
_entity.pdbx_description
1 polymer ?
#
loop_
_entity_poly.entity_id
_entity_poly.type
_entity_poly.pdbx_seq_one_letter_code
_entity_poly.pdbx_strand_id
1 'polypeptide(L)'
;MLNEIDSLVVEAARILSVDKGLDEALTLLREARDISIERPRQFDQAEYRVAKVRAMLERKQNISRWSLIYGYPVLIYEVVWFLLLLASFLFDHSLAVSIANVTGTTFSDMASLSMEHIFPLWNTMAWGGIGGVVGSLYSLYWHAAVEQDFDRQYLMWYIVQPIMGVILGGIVYLIIASGFISIQVLAAQATDVSQAAQAMANPAIKAFHSVVAIVAGFRQRFVYEMLDRLVQALTPKPKTKAEREAEKAKGEGS
;
A
#
# COMPACT_ATOMS: atom_id res chain seq x y z
N MET A 1 6.09 -46.69 -9.74
CA MET A 1 5.53 -46.06 -8.53
C MET A 1 6.49 -46.06 -7.35
N LEU A 2 6.94 -47.20 -6.78
CA LEU A 2 7.84 -47.16 -5.60
C LEU A 2 9.16 -46.38 -5.85
N ASN A 3 9.84 -46.63 -6.98
CA ASN A 3 11.04 -45.86 -7.37
C ASN A 3 10.75 -44.36 -7.58
N GLU A 4 9.52 -44.03 -8.02
CA GLU A 4 9.10 -42.65 -8.23
C GLU A 4 8.87 -41.94 -6.89
N ILE A 5 8.24 -42.61 -5.93
CA ILE A 5 8.09 -42.12 -4.56
C ILE A 5 9.45 -41.86 -3.92
N ASP A 6 10.40 -42.80 -4.03
CA ASP A 6 11.74 -42.61 -3.46
C ASP A 6 12.47 -41.42 -4.12
N SER A 7 12.33 -41.23 -5.45
CA SER A 7 12.89 -40.06 -6.14
C SER A 7 12.27 -38.74 -5.66
N LEU A 8 10.95 -38.72 -5.43
CA LEU A 8 10.23 -37.54 -4.95
C LEU A 8 10.55 -37.22 -3.48
N VAL A 9 10.87 -38.21 -2.65
CA VAL A 9 11.33 -37.97 -1.27
C VAL A 9 12.66 -37.22 -1.29
N VAL A 10 13.61 -37.65 -2.12
CA VAL A 10 14.92 -36.97 -2.26
C VAL A 10 14.74 -35.57 -2.85
N GLU A 11 13.85 -35.41 -3.83
CA GLU A 11 13.55 -34.12 -4.44
C GLU A 11 12.86 -33.16 -3.45
N ALA A 12 11.88 -33.63 -2.69
CA ALA A 12 11.20 -32.86 -1.65
C ALA A 12 12.17 -32.43 -0.54
N ALA A 13 13.03 -33.34 -0.07
CA ALA A 13 14.04 -33.00 0.92
C ALA A 13 15.03 -31.93 0.41
N ARG A 14 15.28 -31.87 -0.89
CA ARG A 14 16.17 -30.87 -1.50
C ARG A 14 15.48 -29.51 -1.64
N ILE A 15 14.31 -29.50 -2.26
CA ILE A 15 13.60 -28.27 -2.67
C ILE A 15 12.86 -27.62 -1.49
N LEU A 16 12.27 -28.44 -0.62
CA LEU A 16 11.46 -28.00 0.51
C LEU A 16 12.23 -28.04 1.84
N SER A 17 13.56 -28.22 1.83
CA SER A 17 14.39 -28.34 3.05
C SER A 17 14.13 -27.27 4.12
N VAL A 18 13.79 -26.04 3.70
CA VAL A 18 13.53 -24.89 4.59
C VAL A 18 12.04 -24.47 4.55
N ASP A 19 11.23 -25.16 3.75
CA ASP A 19 9.82 -24.82 3.53
C ASP A 19 8.90 -25.52 4.54
N LYS A 20 7.86 -24.83 4.98
CA LYS A 20 6.86 -25.38 5.93
C LYS A 20 6.10 -26.58 5.36
N GLY A 21 6.05 -26.75 4.04
CA GLY A 21 5.38 -27.85 3.35
C GLY A 21 6.16 -29.16 3.28
N LEU A 22 7.39 -29.22 3.80
CA LEU A 22 8.21 -30.44 3.79
C LEU A 22 7.54 -31.61 4.51
N ASP A 23 7.07 -31.38 5.74
CA ASP A 23 6.46 -32.43 6.56
C ASP A 23 5.17 -32.97 5.94
N GLU A 24 4.36 -32.09 5.33
CA GLU A 24 3.18 -32.49 4.57
C GLU A 24 3.57 -33.36 3.37
N ALA A 25 4.56 -32.93 2.58
CA ALA A 25 5.03 -33.67 1.42
C ALA A 25 5.58 -35.05 1.80
N LEU A 26 6.40 -35.14 2.86
CA LEU A 26 6.94 -36.40 3.35
C LEU A 26 5.85 -37.33 3.90
N THR A 27 4.84 -36.79 4.58
CA THR A 27 3.70 -37.57 5.07
C THR A 27 2.90 -38.15 3.90
N LEU A 28 2.57 -37.33 2.90
CA LEU A 28 1.85 -37.79 1.70
C LEU A 28 2.61 -38.87 0.93
N LEU A 29 3.94 -38.75 0.82
CA LEU A 29 4.78 -39.76 0.16
C LEU A 29 4.87 -41.07 0.95
N ARG A 30 4.94 -41.00 2.29
CA ARG A 30 4.88 -42.19 3.17
C ARG A 30 3.53 -42.90 3.01
N GLU A 31 2.43 -42.15 3.09
CA GLU A 31 1.09 -42.73 2.93
C GLU A 31 0.87 -43.32 1.52
N ALA A 32 1.45 -42.72 0.48
CA ALA A 32 1.42 -43.27 -0.88
C ALA A 32 2.20 -44.59 -0.99
N ARG A 33 3.35 -44.69 -0.31
CA ARG A 33 4.15 -45.91 -0.25
C ARG A 33 3.39 -47.04 0.43
N ASP A 34 2.77 -46.76 1.57
CA ASP A 34 2.01 -47.74 2.35
C ASP A 34 0.82 -48.28 1.54
N ILE A 35 0.05 -47.40 0.89
CA ILE A 35 -1.05 -47.82 0.01
C ILE A 35 -0.54 -48.68 -1.16
N SER A 36 0.58 -48.31 -1.77
CA SER A 36 1.15 -49.05 -2.91
C SER A 36 1.60 -50.46 -2.53
N ILE A 37 1.98 -50.70 -1.27
CA ILE A 37 2.46 -52.01 -0.80
C ILE A 37 1.31 -52.87 -0.25
N GLU A 38 0.43 -52.28 0.57
CA GLU A 38 -0.59 -53.04 1.31
C GLU A 38 -1.91 -53.21 0.53
N ARG A 39 -2.27 -52.25 -0.32
CA ARG A 39 -3.63 -52.17 -0.90
C ARG A 39 -3.62 -51.87 -2.40
N PRO A 40 -3.28 -52.84 -3.25
CA PRO A 40 -3.23 -52.63 -4.72
C PRO A 40 -4.58 -52.23 -5.34
N ARG A 41 -5.72 -52.42 -4.65
CA ARG A 41 -7.04 -51.93 -5.08
C ARG A 41 -7.26 -50.42 -4.90
N GLN A 42 -6.42 -49.75 -4.09
CA GLN A 42 -6.51 -48.31 -3.81
C GLN A 42 -5.40 -47.50 -4.50
N PHE A 43 -4.86 -48.05 -5.59
CA PHE A 43 -3.73 -47.47 -6.33
C PHE A 43 -3.99 -46.02 -6.76
N ASP A 44 -5.22 -45.69 -7.16
CA ASP A 44 -5.64 -44.34 -7.55
C ASP A 44 -5.38 -43.29 -6.45
N GLN A 45 -5.53 -43.66 -5.17
CA GLN A 45 -5.28 -42.75 -4.05
C GLN A 45 -3.78 -42.49 -3.83
N ALA A 46 -2.94 -43.51 -4.05
CA ALA A 46 -1.49 -43.35 -4.01
C ALA A 46 -1.02 -42.44 -5.14
N GLU A 47 -1.57 -42.63 -6.35
CA GLU A 47 -1.26 -41.80 -7.51
C GLU A 47 -1.69 -40.33 -7.30
N TYR A 48 -2.88 -40.09 -6.75
CA TYR A 48 -3.33 -38.74 -6.41
C TYR A 48 -2.39 -38.04 -5.42
N ARG A 49 -1.92 -38.73 -4.37
CA ARG A 49 -0.99 -38.16 -3.38
C ARG A 49 0.36 -37.83 -3.99
N VAL A 50 0.88 -38.72 -4.85
CA VAL A 50 2.11 -38.48 -5.60
C VAL A 50 1.97 -37.27 -6.52
N ALA A 51 0.84 -37.16 -7.24
CA ALA A 51 0.55 -36.01 -8.10
C ALA A 51 0.43 -34.70 -7.30
N LYS A 52 -0.18 -34.72 -6.11
CA LYS A 52 -0.26 -33.55 -5.22
C LYS A 52 1.14 -33.06 -4.81
N VAL A 53 2.03 -33.98 -4.41
CA VAL A 53 3.40 -33.62 -4.03
C VAL A 53 4.18 -33.10 -5.23
N ARG A 54 4.04 -33.71 -6.42
CA ARG A 54 4.64 -33.18 -7.65
C ARG A 54 4.18 -31.75 -7.93
N ALA A 55 2.88 -31.46 -7.83
CA ALA A 55 2.34 -30.13 -8.02
C ALA A 55 2.89 -29.12 -6.99
N MET A 56 3.09 -29.54 -5.73
CA MET A 56 3.73 -28.70 -4.70
C MET A 56 5.18 -28.37 -5.07
N LEU A 57 5.96 -29.36 -5.53
CA LEU A 57 7.36 -29.17 -5.92
C LEU A 57 7.50 -28.29 -7.17
N GLU A 58 6.70 -28.54 -8.20
CA GLU A 58 6.66 -27.71 -9.41
C GLU A 58 6.27 -26.26 -9.08
N ARG A 59 5.27 -26.07 -8.22
CA ARG A 59 4.90 -24.74 -7.74
C ARG A 59 6.07 -24.05 -7.04
N LYS A 60 6.79 -24.73 -6.14
CA LYS A 60 7.91 -24.12 -5.41
C LYS A 60 9.09 -23.78 -6.32
N GLN A 61 9.45 -24.67 -7.24
CA GLN A 61 10.49 -24.41 -8.24
C GLN A 61 10.13 -23.20 -9.12
N ASN A 62 8.87 -23.13 -9.57
CA ASN A 62 8.40 -22.02 -10.39
C ASN A 62 8.38 -20.69 -9.64
N ILE A 63 7.97 -20.67 -8.36
CA ILE A 63 7.97 -19.44 -7.55
C ILE A 63 9.39 -18.89 -7.39
N SER A 64 10.39 -19.75 -7.15
CA SER A 64 11.79 -19.30 -7.05
C SER A 64 12.27 -18.62 -8.34
N ARG A 65 11.95 -19.21 -9.51
CA ARG A 65 12.30 -18.61 -10.81
C ARG A 65 11.52 -17.33 -11.08
N TRP A 66 10.23 -17.29 -10.76
CA TRP A 66 9.38 -16.11 -10.97
C TRP A 66 9.75 -14.95 -10.06
N SER A 67 10.11 -15.22 -8.81
CA SER A 67 10.60 -14.21 -7.87
C SER A 67 11.84 -13.49 -8.42
N LEU A 68 12.79 -14.24 -9.00
CA LEU A 68 13.99 -13.63 -9.61
C LEU A 68 13.69 -12.87 -10.91
N ILE A 69 12.87 -13.44 -11.80
CA ILE A 69 12.59 -12.85 -13.12
C ILE A 69 11.71 -11.60 -13.01
N TYR A 70 10.69 -11.64 -12.15
CA TYR A 70 9.68 -10.59 -12.05
C TYR A 70 9.84 -9.70 -10.81
N GLY A 71 10.37 -10.23 -9.70
CA GLY A 71 10.61 -9.44 -8.49
C GLY A 71 11.74 -8.42 -8.66
N TYR A 72 12.81 -8.77 -9.38
CA TYR A 72 13.94 -7.85 -9.59
C TYR A 72 13.57 -6.60 -10.42
N PRO A 73 12.84 -6.71 -11.55
CA PRO A 73 12.31 -5.54 -12.25
C PRO A 73 11.40 -4.67 -11.41
N VAL A 74 10.55 -5.25 -10.56
CA VAL A 74 9.70 -4.48 -9.63
C VAL A 74 10.56 -3.72 -8.62
N LEU A 75 11.57 -4.37 -8.05
CA LEU A 75 12.50 -3.71 -7.14
C LEU A 75 13.17 -2.51 -7.82
N ILE A 76 13.67 -2.67 -9.05
CA ILE A 76 14.25 -1.56 -9.81
C ILE A 76 13.23 -0.45 -10.03
N TYR A 77 12.01 -0.80 -10.45
CA TYR A 77 10.93 0.16 -10.66
C TYR A 77 10.64 0.98 -9.39
N GLU A 78 10.54 0.33 -8.23
CA GLU A 78 10.31 0.98 -6.94
C GLU A 78 11.49 1.85 -6.53
N VAL A 79 12.73 1.39 -6.73
CA VAL A 79 13.94 2.20 -6.48
C VAL A 79 13.99 3.43 -7.39
N VAL A 80 13.63 3.27 -8.67
CA VAL A 80 13.54 4.40 -9.61
C VAL A 80 12.49 5.40 -9.15
N TRP A 81 11.30 4.95 -8.72
CA TRP A 81 10.29 5.84 -8.15
C TRP A 81 10.76 6.55 -6.89
N PHE A 82 11.41 5.84 -5.98
CA PHE A 82 11.99 6.42 -4.77
C PHE A 82 13.01 7.52 -5.12
N LEU A 83 13.93 7.24 -6.04
CA LEU A 83 14.94 8.20 -6.49
C LEU A 83 14.31 9.38 -7.23
N LEU A 84 13.28 9.15 -8.05
CA LEU A 84 12.55 10.22 -8.74
C LEU A 84 11.88 11.17 -7.75
N LEU A 85 11.20 10.63 -6.72
CA LEU A 85 10.55 11.44 -5.68
C LEU A 85 11.58 12.17 -4.80
N LEU A 86 12.72 11.54 -4.49
CA LEU A 86 13.80 12.23 -3.78
C LEU A 86 14.46 13.32 -4.63
N ALA A 87 14.72 13.03 -5.90
CA ALA A 87 15.26 14.00 -6.84
C ALA A 87 14.30 15.19 -6.98
N SER A 88 13.00 14.96 -6.93
CA SER A 88 12.03 16.04 -7.03
C SER A 88 12.07 17.01 -5.85
N PHE A 89 12.48 16.56 -4.66
CA PHE A 89 12.78 17.45 -3.54
C PHE A 89 14.13 18.17 -3.70
N LEU A 90 15.16 17.47 -4.20
CA LEU A 90 16.48 18.06 -4.41
C LEU A 90 16.44 19.19 -5.46
N PHE A 91 15.63 19.01 -6.50
CA PHE A 91 15.47 19.97 -7.60
C PHE A 91 14.21 20.84 -7.45
N ASP A 92 13.59 20.92 -6.26
CA ASP A 92 12.30 21.59 -6.05
C ASP A 92 12.28 23.03 -6.60
N HIS A 93 13.30 23.83 -6.26
CA HIS A 93 13.45 25.20 -6.77
C HIS A 93 13.63 25.25 -8.30
N SER A 94 14.51 24.40 -8.85
CA SER A 94 14.77 24.37 -10.30
C SER A 94 13.52 23.95 -11.08
N LEU A 95 12.74 23.01 -10.55
CA LEU A 95 11.48 22.57 -11.13
C LEU A 95 10.44 23.68 -11.07
N ALA A 96 10.34 24.38 -9.94
CA ALA A 96 9.41 25.49 -9.77
C ALA A 96 9.71 26.64 -10.75
N VAL A 97 10.98 27.03 -10.89
CA VAL A 97 11.42 28.07 -11.85
C VAL A 97 11.15 27.62 -13.28
N SER A 98 11.46 26.36 -13.63
CA SER A 98 11.18 25.82 -14.96
C SER A 98 9.69 25.88 -15.31
N ILE A 99 8.81 25.50 -14.38
CA ILE A 99 7.36 25.55 -14.59
C ILE A 99 6.87 26.99 -14.68
N ALA A 100 7.37 27.89 -13.84
CA ALA A 100 7.02 29.30 -13.88
C ALA A 100 7.37 29.93 -15.24
N ASN A 101 8.56 29.63 -15.77
CA ASN A 101 9.00 30.09 -17.09
C ASN A 101 8.14 29.53 -18.23
N VAL A 102 7.74 28.26 -18.17
CA VAL A 102 6.87 27.63 -19.18
C VAL A 102 5.44 28.18 -19.13
N THR A 103 4.94 28.47 -17.93
CA THR A 103 3.56 28.96 -17.71
C THR A 103 3.45 30.47 -17.91
N GLY A 104 4.58 31.18 -18.02
CA GLY A 104 4.62 32.65 -18.12
C GLY A 104 4.24 33.36 -16.82
N THR A 105 4.32 32.67 -15.68
CA THR A 105 3.97 33.23 -14.37
C THR A 105 5.18 33.86 -13.71
N THR A 106 5.10 35.16 -13.45
CA THR A 106 6.14 35.90 -12.70
C THR A 106 5.74 36.02 -11.24
N PHE A 107 6.54 35.44 -10.36
CA PHE A 107 6.45 35.65 -8.91
C PHE A 107 7.39 36.79 -8.49
N SER A 108 7.04 37.51 -7.42
CA SER A 108 7.79 38.67 -6.93
C SER A 108 9.18 38.32 -6.39
N ASP A 109 9.36 37.07 -5.92
CA ASP A 109 10.64 36.55 -5.44
C ASP A 109 10.95 35.22 -6.13
N MET A 110 11.67 35.31 -7.25
CA MET A 110 12.11 34.13 -7.99
C MET A 110 13.14 33.30 -7.20
N ALA A 111 13.89 33.91 -6.27
CA ALA A 111 15.00 33.24 -5.58
C ALA A 111 14.52 32.28 -4.48
N SER A 112 13.35 32.53 -3.89
CA SER A 112 12.73 31.66 -2.87
C SER A 112 11.61 30.78 -3.42
N LEU A 113 11.41 30.78 -4.75
CA LEU A 113 10.36 30.01 -5.39
C LEU A 113 10.55 28.51 -5.14
N SER A 114 9.50 27.88 -4.62
CA SER A 114 9.43 26.44 -4.38
C SER A 114 8.17 25.88 -5.03
N MET A 115 8.13 24.56 -5.25
CA MET A 115 6.99 23.94 -5.92
C MET A 115 5.69 24.12 -5.13
N GLU A 116 5.78 24.27 -3.81
CA GLU A 116 4.64 24.53 -2.93
C GLU A 116 3.92 25.86 -3.24
N HIS A 117 4.61 26.85 -3.80
CA HIS A 117 3.99 28.13 -4.19
C HIS A 117 3.12 27.99 -5.44
N ILE A 118 3.48 27.07 -6.33
CA ILE A 118 2.75 26.79 -7.58
C ILE A 118 1.68 25.74 -7.32
N PHE A 119 2.04 24.70 -6.58
CA PHE A 119 1.18 23.56 -6.27
C PHE A 119 1.32 23.19 -4.79
N PRO A 120 0.46 23.75 -3.91
CA PRO A 120 0.57 23.58 -2.45
C PRO A 120 0.50 22.12 -1.97
N LEU A 121 -0.13 21.23 -2.74
CA LEU A 121 -0.25 19.80 -2.42
C LEU A 121 1.03 19.01 -2.67
N TRP A 122 2.00 19.59 -3.40
CA TRP A 122 3.16 18.88 -3.91
C TRP A 122 3.94 18.13 -2.84
N ASN A 123 4.23 18.80 -1.72
CA ASN A 123 5.05 18.24 -0.65
C ASN A 123 4.43 16.96 -0.07
N THR A 124 3.14 17.01 0.30
CA THR A 124 2.45 15.85 0.86
C THR A 124 2.22 14.77 -0.18
N MET A 125 2.00 15.12 -1.45
CA MET A 125 1.90 14.16 -2.55
C MET A 125 3.22 13.40 -2.74
N ALA A 126 4.36 14.10 -2.78
CA ALA A 126 5.67 13.47 -2.93
C ALA A 126 5.99 12.56 -1.73
N TRP A 127 5.72 13.01 -0.50
CA TRP A 127 5.89 12.18 0.70
C TRP A 127 4.93 10.99 0.78
N GLY A 128 3.69 11.16 0.32
CA GLY A 128 2.74 10.06 0.17
C GLY A 128 3.22 9.03 -0.84
N GLY A 129 3.78 9.48 -1.97
CA GLY A 129 4.42 8.61 -2.96
C GLY A 129 5.56 7.79 -2.35
N ILE A 130 6.43 8.44 -1.57
CA ILE A 130 7.52 7.76 -0.84
C ILE A 130 6.94 6.70 0.10
N GLY A 131 5.88 7.02 0.84
CA GLY A 131 5.18 6.05 1.68
C GLY A 131 4.64 4.84 0.90
N GLY A 132 4.07 5.07 -0.28
CA GLY A 132 3.59 4.03 -1.20
C GLY A 132 4.72 3.11 -1.69
N VAL A 133 5.85 3.68 -2.10
CA VAL A 133 7.05 2.93 -2.50
C VAL A 133 7.58 2.07 -1.36
N VAL A 134 7.68 2.65 -0.15
CA VAL A 134 8.14 1.90 1.04
C VAL A 134 7.17 0.76 1.37
N GLY A 135 5.86 0.97 1.23
CA GLY A 135 4.85 -0.07 1.42
C GLY A 135 4.96 -1.20 0.39
N SER A 136 5.21 -0.85 -0.87
CA SER A 136 5.46 -1.78 -1.97
C SER A 136 6.71 -2.62 -1.71
N LEU A 137 7.84 -1.98 -1.36
CA LEU A 137 9.10 -2.64 -1.03
C LEU A 137 8.99 -3.55 0.20
N TYR A 138 8.28 -3.12 1.24
CA TYR A 138 8.05 -3.94 2.42
C TYR A 138 7.25 -5.20 2.09
N SER A 139 6.17 -5.05 1.31
CA SER A 139 5.38 -6.19 0.84
C SER A 139 6.18 -7.11 -0.06
N LEU A 140 7.01 -6.56 -0.96
CA LEU A 140 7.87 -7.35 -1.84
C LEU A 140 8.89 -8.16 -1.05
N TYR A 141 9.54 -7.55 -0.06
CA TYR A 141 10.44 -8.24 0.85
C TYR A 141 9.74 -9.40 1.57
N TRP A 142 8.54 -9.16 2.10
CA TRP A 142 7.78 -10.18 2.83
C TRP A 142 7.42 -11.38 1.93
N HIS A 143 6.79 -11.15 0.78
CA HIS A 143 6.32 -12.23 -0.10
C HIS A 143 7.47 -12.90 -0.90
N ALA A 144 8.53 -12.16 -1.24
CA ALA A 144 9.65 -12.71 -2.00
C ALA A 144 10.66 -13.44 -1.12
N ALA A 145 10.98 -12.91 0.08
CA ALA A 145 12.04 -13.45 0.93
C ALA A 145 11.52 -14.27 2.12
N VAL A 146 10.40 -13.86 2.74
CA VAL A 146 9.88 -14.51 3.96
C VAL A 146 8.90 -15.62 3.63
N GLU A 147 7.83 -15.31 2.89
CA GLU A 147 6.79 -16.29 2.55
C GLU A 147 7.10 -17.10 1.29
N GLN A 148 7.97 -16.56 0.41
CA GLN A 148 8.36 -17.21 -0.85
C GLN A 148 7.15 -17.68 -1.66
N ASP A 149 6.13 -16.83 -1.72
CA ASP A 149 4.84 -17.10 -2.34
C ASP A 149 4.52 -16.09 -3.47
N PHE A 150 5.56 -15.41 -3.95
CA PHE A 150 5.47 -14.40 -5.01
C PHE A 150 4.66 -14.90 -6.22
N ASP A 151 3.60 -14.17 -6.55
CA ASP A 151 2.75 -14.40 -7.70
C ASP A 151 2.82 -13.20 -8.66
N ARG A 152 3.02 -13.51 -9.94
CA ARG A 152 3.02 -12.54 -11.06
C ARG A 152 1.72 -11.73 -11.14
N GLN A 153 0.58 -12.25 -10.68
CA GLN A 153 -0.69 -11.52 -10.69
C GLN A 153 -0.66 -10.32 -9.74
N TYR A 154 0.19 -10.37 -8.69
CA TYR A 154 0.37 -9.26 -7.76
C TYR A 154 1.30 -8.15 -8.28
N LEU A 155 1.94 -8.33 -9.45
CA LEU A 155 2.79 -7.28 -10.06
C LEU A 155 2.07 -5.95 -10.21
N MET A 156 0.80 -5.99 -10.62
CA MET A 156 -0.01 -4.78 -10.79
C MET A 156 -0.18 -4.02 -9.48
N TRP A 157 -0.29 -4.75 -8.36
CA TRP A 157 -0.43 -4.14 -7.04
C TRP A 157 0.82 -3.34 -6.65
N TYR A 158 2.02 -3.88 -6.91
CA TYR A 158 3.27 -3.16 -6.67
C TYR A 158 3.38 -1.92 -7.55
N ILE A 159 3.12 -2.04 -8.85
CA ILE A 159 3.23 -0.92 -9.82
C ILE A 159 2.33 0.27 -9.43
N VAL A 160 1.13 -0.03 -8.93
CA VAL A 160 0.11 0.98 -8.60
C VAL A 160 0.40 1.67 -7.26
N GLN A 161 1.19 1.08 -6.36
CA GLN A 161 1.40 1.60 -5.01
C GLN A 161 2.01 3.01 -4.95
N PRO A 162 3.11 3.33 -5.68
CA PRO A 162 3.66 4.69 -5.69
C PRO A 162 2.64 5.74 -6.14
N ILE A 163 1.85 5.42 -7.17
CA ILE A 163 0.83 6.32 -7.72
C ILE A 163 -0.28 6.56 -6.69
N MET A 164 -0.77 5.48 -6.06
CA MET A 164 -1.77 5.59 -5.00
C MET A 164 -1.24 6.38 -3.80
N GLY A 165 0.02 6.17 -3.42
CA GLY A 165 0.69 6.94 -2.38
C GLY A 165 0.67 8.45 -2.68
N VAL A 166 0.99 8.83 -3.92
CA VAL A 166 0.94 10.23 -4.37
C VAL A 166 -0.47 10.81 -4.25
N ILE A 167 -1.48 10.10 -4.75
CA ILE A 167 -2.89 10.54 -4.70
C ILE A 167 -3.35 10.69 -3.24
N LEU A 168 -3.06 9.69 -2.40
CA LEU A 168 -3.44 9.68 -0.99
C LEU A 168 -2.75 10.80 -0.20
N GLY A 169 -1.49 11.11 -0.50
CA GLY A 169 -0.79 12.27 0.07
C GLY A 169 -1.47 13.60 -0.26
N GLY A 170 -2.03 13.73 -1.46
CA GLY A 170 -2.85 14.90 -1.84
C GLY A 170 -4.16 14.96 -1.06
N ILE A 171 -4.85 13.83 -0.91
CA ILE A 171 -6.08 13.74 -0.11
C ILE A 171 -5.81 14.11 1.35
N VAL A 172 -4.73 13.63 1.94
CA VAL A 172 -4.33 13.98 3.32
C VAL A 172 -4.15 15.49 3.48
N TYR A 173 -3.49 16.15 2.53
CA TYR A 173 -3.38 17.60 2.58
C TYR A 173 -4.76 18.26 2.59
N LEU A 174 -5.67 17.85 1.69
CA LEU A 174 -7.00 18.45 1.62
C LEU A 174 -7.78 18.27 2.92
N ILE A 175 -7.65 17.11 3.57
CA ILE A 175 -8.29 16.84 4.87
C ILE A 175 -7.69 17.73 5.95
N ILE A 176 -6.37 17.82 6.06
CA ILE A 176 -5.74 18.60 7.12
C ILE A 176 -5.90 20.10 6.88
N ALA A 177 -5.73 20.57 5.63
CA ALA A 177 -5.93 21.97 5.26
C ALA A 177 -7.37 22.41 5.54
N SER A 178 -8.37 21.61 5.15
CA SER A 178 -9.78 21.94 5.43
C SER A 178 -10.08 21.94 6.93
N GLY A 179 -9.56 20.98 7.69
CA GLY A 179 -9.69 20.95 9.16
C GLY A 179 -9.00 22.12 9.86
N PHE A 180 -7.78 22.45 9.45
CA PHE A 180 -6.98 23.51 10.04
C PHE A 180 -7.58 24.90 9.77
N ILE A 181 -8.01 25.16 8.52
CA ILE A 181 -8.74 26.38 8.17
C ILE A 181 -10.02 26.49 9.01
N SER A 182 -10.77 25.40 9.17
CA SER A 182 -12.01 25.39 9.97
C SER A 182 -11.75 25.78 11.44
N ILE A 183 -10.68 25.25 12.05
CA ILE A 183 -10.32 25.56 13.44
C ILE A 183 -9.84 27.01 13.58
N GLN A 184 -9.01 27.51 12.67
CA GLN A 184 -8.48 28.87 12.73
C GLN A 184 -9.56 29.94 12.59
N VAL A 185 -10.50 29.73 11.68
CA VAL A 185 -11.66 30.61 11.48
C VAL A 185 -12.57 30.56 12.71
N LEU A 186 -12.83 29.37 13.25
CA LEU A 186 -13.66 29.20 14.46
C LEU A 186 -13.00 29.80 15.72
N ALA A 187 -11.68 29.72 15.83
CA ALA A 187 -10.89 30.31 16.91
C ALA A 187 -10.67 31.83 16.74
N ALA A 188 -11.20 32.43 15.67
CA ALA A 188 -11.01 33.84 15.29
C ALA A 188 -9.53 34.28 15.22
N GLN A 189 -8.60 33.33 15.02
CA GLN A 189 -7.16 33.59 14.95
C GLN A 189 -6.71 34.04 13.55
N ALA A 190 -7.49 33.72 12.52
CA ALA A 190 -7.29 34.18 11.15
C ALA A 190 -8.53 34.96 10.68
N THR A 191 -8.33 36.18 10.18
CA THR A 191 -9.42 37.00 9.64
C THR A 191 -9.69 36.72 8.15
N ASP A 192 -8.78 36.02 7.48
CA ASP A 192 -8.87 35.65 6.07
C ASP A 192 -8.14 34.33 5.79
N VAL A 193 -8.54 33.65 4.71
CA VAL A 193 -8.01 32.36 4.24
C VAL A 193 -6.51 32.45 3.94
N SER A 194 -6.03 33.62 3.52
CA SER A 194 -4.61 33.90 3.26
C SER A 194 -3.73 33.76 4.50
N GLN A 195 -4.20 34.21 5.66
CA GLN A 195 -3.48 34.12 6.93
C GLN A 195 -3.45 32.68 7.46
N ALA A 196 -4.56 31.95 7.30
CA ALA A 196 -4.62 30.53 7.64
C ALA A 196 -3.64 29.69 6.79
N ALA A 197 -3.51 30.01 5.50
CA ALA A 197 -2.54 29.37 4.61
C ALA A 197 -1.08 29.67 5.01
N GLN A 198 -0.78 30.91 5.42
CA GLN A 198 0.56 31.25 5.95
C GLN A 198 0.87 30.55 7.27
N ALA A 199 -0.11 30.37 8.15
CA ALA A 199 0.09 29.62 9.39
C ALA A 199 0.38 28.14 9.12
N MET A 200 -0.22 27.54 8.09
CA MET A 200 0.14 26.19 7.62
C MET A 200 1.56 26.10 7.07
N ALA A 201 2.15 27.22 6.64
CA ALA A 201 3.52 27.24 6.14
C ALA A 201 4.58 27.11 7.26
N ASN A 202 4.17 27.04 8.53
CA ASN A 202 5.07 26.79 9.65
C ASN A 202 5.82 25.45 9.46
N PRO A 203 7.17 25.43 9.55
CA PRO A 203 7.96 24.22 9.35
C PRO A 203 7.52 23.02 10.21
N ALA A 204 7.11 23.26 11.46
CA ALA A 204 6.65 22.19 12.34
C ALA A 204 5.33 21.59 11.87
N ILE A 205 4.43 22.44 11.37
CA ILE A 205 3.15 22.02 10.81
C ILE A 205 3.40 21.27 9.50
N LYS A 206 4.25 21.79 8.61
CA LYS A 206 4.65 21.09 7.37
C LYS A 206 5.22 19.69 7.65
N ALA A 207 6.13 19.57 8.61
CA ALA A 207 6.72 18.29 9.00
C ALA A 207 5.67 17.29 9.52
N PHE A 208 4.67 17.77 10.28
CA PHE A 208 3.56 16.93 10.69
C PHE A 208 2.75 16.42 9.49
N HIS A 209 2.42 17.28 8.54
CA HIS A 209 1.67 16.91 7.34
C HIS A 209 2.44 15.90 6.47
N SER A 210 3.75 16.10 6.30
CA SER A 210 4.58 15.16 5.54
C SER A 210 4.64 13.79 6.19
N VAL A 211 4.79 13.72 7.53
CA VAL A 211 4.77 12.44 8.25
C VAL A 211 3.43 11.73 8.10
N VAL A 212 2.31 12.45 8.26
CA VAL A 212 0.97 11.87 8.07
C VAL A 212 0.78 11.40 6.62
N ALA A 213 1.31 12.13 5.64
CA ALA A 213 1.26 11.75 4.23
C ALA A 213 2.06 10.47 3.95
N ILE A 214 3.27 10.31 4.53
CA ILE A 214 4.05 9.06 4.43
C ILE A 214 3.23 7.89 4.98
N VAL A 215 2.64 8.06 6.17
CA VAL A 215 1.84 7.00 6.80
C VAL A 215 0.62 6.64 5.96
N ALA A 216 -0.05 7.64 5.38
CA ALA A 216 -1.18 7.44 4.49
C ALA A 216 -0.80 6.69 3.20
N GLY A 217 0.34 7.04 2.60
CA GLY A 217 0.86 6.32 1.43
C GLY A 217 1.26 4.89 1.75
N PHE A 218 1.86 4.67 2.93
CA PHE A 218 2.23 3.33 3.40
C PHE A 218 1.01 2.47 3.75
N ARG A 219 -0.02 3.07 4.38
CA ARG A 219 -1.20 2.37 4.88
C ARG A 219 -2.47 3.01 4.33
N GLN A 220 -2.86 2.61 3.13
CA GLN A 220 -4.05 3.14 2.45
C GLN A 220 -5.34 3.06 3.30
N ARG A 221 -5.50 2.03 4.15
CA ARG A 221 -6.63 1.89 5.09
C ARG A 221 -6.78 3.09 6.04
N PHE A 222 -5.67 3.69 6.45
CA PHE A 222 -5.68 4.86 7.33
C PHE A 222 -6.42 6.05 6.69
N VAL A 223 -6.27 6.26 5.38
CA VAL A 223 -6.94 7.38 4.69
C VAL A 223 -8.43 7.15 4.57
N TYR A 224 -8.86 5.91 4.31
CA TYR A 224 -10.29 5.57 4.30
C TYR A 224 -10.93 5.86 5.66
N GLU A 225 -10.25 5.51 6.76
CA GLU A 225 -10.73 5.84 8.10
C GLU A 225 -10.79 7.35 8.35
N MET A 226 -9.81 8.13 7.86
CA MET A 226 -9.85 9.60 7.97
C MET A 226 -11.00 10.20 7.18
N LEU A 227 -11.24 9.71 5.95
CA LEU A 227 -12.38 10.12 5.12
C LEU A 227 -13.70 9.77 5.78
N ASP A 228 -13.85 8.55 6.31
CA ASP A 228 -15.06 8.12 7.02
C ASP A 228 -15.34 9.02 8.23
N ARG A 229 -14.31 9.36 9.01
CA ARG A 229 -14.45 10.30 10.14
C ARG A 229 -14.86 11.69 9.68
N LEU A 230 -14.33 12.17 8.57
CA LEU A 230 -14.67 13.47 8.00
C LEU A 230 -16.12 13.49 7.46
N VAL A 231 -16.54 12.42 6.78
CA VAL A 231 -17.93 12.23 6.33
C VAL A 231 -18.88 12.19 7.53
N GLN A 232 -18.52 11.49 8.60
CA GLN A 232 -19.32 11.46 9.84
C GLN A 232 -19.38 12.82 10.55
N ALA A 233 -18.34 13.64 10.44
CA ALA A 233 -18.32 14.97 11.02
C ALA A 233 -19.18 15.98 10.22
N LEU A 234 -19.18 15.86 8.88
CA LEU A 234 -19.96 16.74 7.99
C LEU A 234 -21.41 16.31 7.82
N THR A 235 -21.70 15.01 7.95
CA THR A 235 -23.06 14.49 7.82
C THR A 235 -23.76 14.59 9.17
N PRO A 236 -24.92 15.26 9.27
CA PRO A 236 -25.71 15.25 10.50
C PRO A 236 -26.02 13.81 10.88
N LYS A 237 -25.79 13.43 12.16
CA LYS A 237 -26.19 12.12 12.67
C LYS A 237 -27.62 11.84 12.21
N PRO A 238 -27.90 10.71 11.53
CA PRO A 238 -29.26 10.39 11.16
C PRO A 238 -30.08 10.31 12.44
N LYS A 239 -31.04 11.23 12.62
CA LYS A 239 -31.91 11.29 13.81
C LYS A 239 -32.38 9.87 14.14
N THR A 240 -32.10 9.44 15.35
CA THR A 240 -32.47 8.11 15.85
C THR A 240 -34.00 8.00 15.79
N LYS A 241 -34.58 6.81 15.59
CA LYS A 241 -36.05 6.64 15.55
C LYS A 241 -36.74 7.30 16.76
N ALA A 242 -36.13 7.18 17.94
CA ALA A 242 -36.58 7.81 19.18
C ALA A 242 -36.66 9.35 19.11
N GLU A 243 -35.73 10.02 18.42
CA GLU A 243 -35.73 11.48 18.26
C GLU A 243 -36.77 11.95 17.23
N ARG A 244 -37.02 11.14 16.18
CA ARG A 244 -38.11 11.39 15.21
C ARG A 244 -39.49 11.17 15.83
N GLU A 245 -39.61 10.21 16.74
CA GLU A 245 -40.86 9.95 17.48
C GLU A 245 -41.12 11.06 18.52
N ALA A 246 -40.08 11.54 19.20
CA ALA A 246 -40.20 12.67 20.14
C ALA A 246 -40.54 14.01 19.46
N GLU A 247 -40.08 14.24 18.22
CA GLU A 247 -40.40 15.43 17.43
C GLU A 247 -41.82 15.39 16.86
N LYS A 248 -42.29 14.20 16.43
CA LYS A 248 -43.71 14.00 16.08
C LYS A 248 -44.64 14.21 17.27
N ALA A 249 -44.27 13.71 18.45
CA ALA A 249 -45.04 13.92 19.68
C ALA A 249 -45.07 15.39 20.14
N LYS A 250 -44.05 16.19 19.79
CA LYS A 250 -44.04 17.65 20.05
C LYS A 250 -44.81 18.47 19.01
N GLY A 251 -44.92 17.99 17.77
CA GLY A 251 -45.66 18.66 16.69
C GLY A 251 -47.18 18.48 16.75
N GLU A 252 -47.67 17.44 17.43
CA GLU A 252 -49.10 17.17 17.62
C GLU A 252 -49.71 17.87 18.86
N GLY A 253 -48.91 18.63 19.61
CA GLY A 253 -49.31 19.34 20.83
C GLY A 253 -49.36 20.87 20.72
N SER A 254 -49.28 21.43 19.50
CA SER A 254 -49.42 22.88 19.24
C SER A 254 -50.61 23.18 18.33
#